data_AF-A0A1E4FHW2-F1
#
_entry.id   AF-A0A1E4FHW2-F1
#
_cell.length_a   1.000
_cell.length_b   1.000
_cell.length_c   1.000
_cell.angle_alpha   90.00
_cell.angle_beta   90.00
_cell.angle_gamma   90.00
#
_symmetry.space_group_name_H-M   'P 1'
#
loop_
_entity.id
_entity.type
_entity.pdbx_description
1 polymer ?
#
loop_
_entity_poly.entity_id
_entity_poly.type
_entity_poly.pdbx_seq_one_letter_code
_entity_poly.pdbx_strand_id
1 'polypeptide(L)'
;MCRLGLVCIVVLASSGAIEAQDDLAIDQIADGNQLAGNSVDVQSLEALTDALLAQMMDFRTLGNLTQSGMNTVNTVAFGGDLGAVVQRFHGEQSVSNLAALGSYSVGGLLFQDGKNVAGMASADTLAFADQLFGADARQLIFNNAEIAYLSGGVSQRGSNTANMVTAERAIGTASQTIELGAVQRVDNVLHLAAMASVDAYISQYGENYGNVMQSDTVDSATRIFAGDQIVHNVVTLEELSAGRIDQRGVNVANMIQSSRIGSITQISVGTQSVINQVFGPNGQLLTGDNIVQSTDNMVNVTILTAPDGNNDNGLLSVEQSADFPQSMTGNSGSQTGNAVVINR
;
A
#
# COMPACT_ATOMS: atom_id res chain seq x y z
N MET A 1 -25.64 6.38 5.50
CA MET A 1 -26.04 5.04 5.02
C MET A 1 -24.75 4.28 4.70
N CYS A 2 -24.44 3.21 5.43
CA CYS A 2 -23.22 2.42 5.23
C CYS A 2 -23.53 1.34 4.17
N ARG A 3 -22.86 1.38 3.00
CA ARG A 3 -22.93 0.32 1.99
C ARG A 3 -21.65 -0.50 2.09
N LEU A 4 -21.70 -1.59 2.85
CA LEU A 4 -20.62 -2.56 2.92
C LEU A 4 -20.76 -3.51 1.72
N GLY A 5 -20.02 -3.23 0.64
CA GLY A 5 -19.90 -4.10 -0.53
C GLY A 5 -18.71 -5.05 -0.35
N LEU A 6 -18.82 -6.04 0.53
CA LEU A 6 -17.77 -7.06 0.68
C LEU A 6 -17.96 -8.14 -0.41
N VAL A 7 -17.23 -8.04 -1.53
CA VAL A 7 -17.06 -9.16 -2.47
C VAL A 7 -15.72 -9.81 -2.17
N CYS A 8 -15.74 -10.82 -1.29
CA CYS A 8 -14.55 -11.58 -0.92
C CYS A 8 -14.71 -13.00 -1.46
N ILE A 9 -14.01 -13.35 -2.55
CA ILE A 9 -13.87 -14.74 -2.98
C ILE A 9 -12.56 -15.25 -2.39
N VAL A 10 -12.64 -15.83 -1.18
CA VAL A 10 -11.52 -16.54 -0.56
C VAL A 10 -11.77 -18.03 -0.76
N VAL A 11 -10.88 -18.69 -1.50
CA VAL A 11 -10.86 -20.16 -1.55
C VAL A 11 -10.01 -20.63 -0.38
N LEU A 12 -10.66 -21.08 0.69
CA LEU A 12 -10.03 -21.77 1.81
C LEU A 12 -10.19 -23.27 1.60
N ALA A 13 -9.19 -23.93 1.02
CA ALA A 13 -9.16 -25.38 0.94
C ALA A 13 -8.38 -25.94 2.13
N SER A 14 -9.08 -26.54 3.10
CA SER A 14 -8.47 -27.23 4.24
C SER A 14 -7.93 -28.59 3.81
N SER A 15 -6.66 -28.88 4.15
CA SER A 15 -5.97 -30.13 3.89
C SER A 15 -6.55 -31.29 4.71
N GLY A 16 -7.55 -31.98 4.16
CA GLY A 16 -7.87 -33.33 4.58
C GLY A 16 -7.03 -34.32 3.80
N ALA A 17 -5.83 -34.66 4.30
CA ALA A 17 -4.93 -35.72 3.79
C ALA A 17 -5.20 -36.16 2.35
N ILE A 18 -4.98 -35.25 1.39
CA ILE A 18 -5.01 -35.59 -0.04
C ILE A 18 -3.56 -35.91 -0.38
N GLU A 19 -3.29 -37.17 -0.71
CA GLU A 19 -2.01 -37.57 -1.30
C GLU A 19 -1.66 -36.63 -2.45
N ALA A 20 -0.40 -36.21 -2.53
CA ALA A 20 0.14 -35.21 -3.47
C ALA A 20 -0.56 -35.28 -4.84
N GLN A 21 -1.52 -34.39 -5.05
CA GLN A 21 -2.19 -34.23 -6.32
C GLN A 21 -1.41 -33.15 -7.08
N ASP A 22 -0.48 -33.60 -7.91
CA ASP A 22 0.41 -32.83 -8.81
C ASP A 22 -0.35 -31.94 -9.84
N ASP A 23 -1.65 -31.73 -9.63
CA ASP A 23 -2.61 -31.26 -10.64
C ASP A 23 -3.57 -30.18 -10.08
N LEU A 24 -3.36 -29.71 -8.84
CA LEU A 24 -4.19 -28.63 -8.29
C LEU A 24 -3.79 -27.29 -8.92
N ALA A 25 -4.58 -26.88 -9.91
CA ALA A 25 -4.49 -25.59 -10.59
C ALA A 25 -5.65 -24.68 -10.17
N ILE A 26 -5.34 -23.42 -9.86
CA ILE A 26 -6.32 -22.39 -9.54
C ILE A 26 -6.24 -21.29 -10.61
N ASP A 27 -7.37 -21.01 -11.26
CA ASP A 27 -7.52 -19.88 -12.19
C ASP A 27 -8.58 -18.92 -11.65
N GLN A 28 -8.19 -17.67 -11.44
CA GLN A 28 -9.05 -16.60 -10.95
C GLN A 28 -8.98 -15.39 -11.87
N ILE A 29 -10.11 -15.02 -12.45
CA ILE A 29 -10.27 -13.82 -13.25
C ILE A 29 -11.25 -12.91 -12.52
N ALA A 30 -10.81 -11.69 -12.22
CA ALA A 30 -11.65 -10.65 -11.65
C ALA A 30 -11.68 -9.45 -12.60
N ASP A 31 -12.89 -8.96 -12.86
CA ASP A 31 -13.18 -7.81 -13.70
C ASP A 31 -14.23 -6.92 -13.00
N GLY A 32 -14.19 -5.62 -13.24
CA GLY A 32 -15.11 -4.63 -12.72
C GLY A 32 -14.66 -3.93 -11.43
N ASN A 33 -15.54 -3.07 -10.91
CA ASN A 33 -15.21 -2.16 -9.82
C ASN A 33 -15.58 -2.72 -8.44
N GLN A 34 -14.65 -2.67 -7.50
CA GLN A 34 -14.85 -2.91 -6.07
C GLN A 34 -14.72 -1.59 -5.31
N LEU A 35 -15.81 -1.15 -4.68
CA LEU A 35 -15.87 0.12 -3.97
C LEU A 35 -16.19 -0.12 -2.50
N ALA A 36 -15.28 0.30 -1.62
CA ALA A 36 -15.49 0.36 -0.18
C ALA A 36 -15.45 1.82 0.26
N GLY A 37 -16.44 2.27 1.02
CA GLY A 37 -16.56 3.68 1.39
C GLY A 37 -17.16 3.88 2.76
N ASN A 38 -16.46 4.65 3.60
CA ASN A 38 -16.97 5.15 4.87
C ASN A 38 -16.96 6.68 4.82
N SER A 39 -18.09 7.29 5.19
CA SER A 39 -18.19 8.74 5.26
C SER A 39 -18.88 9.15 6.55
N VAL A 40 -18.26 10.09 7.26
CA VAL A 40 -18.83 10.86 8.35
C VAL A 40 -18.80 12.31 7.90
N ASP A 41 -19.96 12.94 7.86
CA ASP A 41 -20.11 14.35 7.53
C ASP A 41 -20.91 15.02 8.63
N VAL A 42 -20.26 15.94 9.35
CA VAL A 42 -20.85 16.74 10.41
C VAL A 42 -20.60 18.24 10.17
N GLN A 43 -20.68 18.64 8.89
CA GLN A 43 -20.37 19.96 8.31
C GLN A 43 -18.90 20.08 7.88
N SER A 44 -18.69 20.56 6.65
CA SER A 44 -17.38 20.90 6.09
C SER A 44 -16.82 22.21 6.67
N LEU A 45 -15.51 22.42 6.53
CA LEU A 45 -14.84 23.64 6.99
C LEU A 45 -15.42 24.92 6.39
N GLU A 46 -15.86 24.88 5.12
CA GLU A 46 -16.41 26.03 4.39
C GLU A 46 -17.68 26.63 5.03
N ALA A 47 -18.36 25.88 5.91
CA ALA A 47 -19.57 26.33 6.59
C ALA A 47 -19.31 27.15 7.87
N LEU A 48 -18.04 27.33 8.28
CA LEU A 48 -17.68 28.01 9.51
C LEU A 48 -17.53 29.52 9.30
N THR A 49 -18.32 30.32 10.03
CA THR A 49 -18.18 31.78 10.12
C THR A 49 -17.41 32.17 11.39
N ASP A 50 -16.78 33.34 11.44
CA ASP A 50 -16.01 33.83 12.61
C ASP A 50 -16.81 33.80 13.93
N ALA A 51 -18.13 34.01 13.85
CA ALA A 51 -19.03 33.94 15.00
C ALA A 51 -19.26 32.50 15.51
N LEU A 52 -19.12 31.50 14.64
CA LEU A 52 -19.24 30.08 14.97
C LEU A 52 -17.91 29.54 15.53
N LEU A 53 -16.76 29.96 15.01
CA LEU A 53 -15.44 29.68 15.60
C LEU A 53 -15.34 30.18 17.05
N ALA A 54 -15.90 31.36 17.34
CA ALA A 54 -15.98 31.90 18.69
C ALA A 54 -16.95 31.12 19.62
N GLN A 55 -17.97 30.45 19.08
CA GLN A 55 -18.89 29.57 19.81
C GLN A 55 -18.36 28.14 19.97
N MET A 56 -17.50 27.66 19.08
CA MET A 56 -16.91 26.31 19.10
C MET A 56 -15.89 26.08 20.23
N MET A 57 -15.53 27.14 20.96
CA MET A 57 -14.90 27.04 22.28
C MET A 57 -15.81 26.38 23.34
N ASP A 58 -17.07 26.10 23.04
CA ASP A 58 -17.95 25.21 23.82
C ASP A 58 -17.78 23.75 23.35
N PHE A 59 -16.66 23.15 23.75
CA PHE A 59 -16.12 21.87 23.25
C PHE A 59 -17.11 20.70 23.37
N ARG A 60 -17.53 20.14 22.22
CA ARG A 60 -17.95 18.74 22.13
C ARG A 60 -16.83 17.91 21.53
N THR A 61 -16.05 17.27 22.40
CA THR A 61 -14.96 16.39 22.01
C THR A 61 -15.52 15.12 21.39
N LEU A 62 -15.09 14.79 20.17
CA LEU A 62 -15.33 13.46 19.63
C LEU A 62 -14.50 12.44 20.42
N GLY A 63 -15.12 11.33 20.82
CA GLY A 63 -14.39 10.13 21.25
C GLY A 63 -13.61 9.52 20.08
N ASN A 64 -13.12 8.29 20.24
CA ASN A 64 -12.39 7.63 19.15
C ASN A 64 -13.33 7.35 17.95
N LEU A 65 -12.85 7.63 16.74
CA LEU A 65 -13.53 7.32 15.48
C LEU A 65 -12.63 6.43 14.64
N THR A 66 -13.17 5.32 14.15
CA THR A 66 -12.48 4.35 13.31
C THR A 66 -13.24 4.13 12.02
N GLN A 67 -12.57 4.30 10.88
CA GLN A 67 -13.08 4.00 9.55
C GLN A 67 -12.10 3.03 8.88
N SER A 68 -12.59 1.87 8.45
CA SER A 68 -11.77 0.86 7.79
C SER A 68 -12.49 0.35 6.54
N GLY A 69 -11.76 0.28 5.43
CA GLY A 69 -12.25 -0.27 4.17
C GLY A 69 -11.21 -1.21 3.56
N MET A 70 -11.67 -2.34 3.03
CA MET A 70 -10.81 -3.35 2.43
C MET A 70 -11.47 -3.97 1.19
N ASN A 71 -10.74 -3.98 0.09
CA ASN A 71 -11.09 -4.73 -1.12
C ASN A 71 -10.06 -5.84 -1.35
N THR A 72 -10.50 -7.03 -1.73
CA THR A 72 -9.63 -8.17 -1.99
C THR A 72 -10.18 -9.01 -3.13
N VAL A 73 -9.36 -9.23 -4.16
CA VAL A 73 -9.64 -10.11 -5.29
C VAL A 73 -8.48 -11.06 -5.51
N ASN A 74 -8.81 -12.20 -6.09
CA ASN A 74 -7.83 -13.19 -6.52
C ASN A 74 -6.83 -13.51 -5.40
N THR A 75 -7.34 -14.03 -4.28
CA THR A 75 -6.51 -14.46 -3.15
C THR A 75 -6.60 -15.97 -2.98
N VAL A 76 -5.43 -16.61 -2.93
CA VAL A 76 -5.25 -18.04 -2.72
C VAL A 76 -4.36 -18.22 -1.49
N ALA A 77 -4.83 -19.03 -0.53
CA ALA A 77 -4.03 -19.48 0.59
C ALA A 77 -4.24 -20.98 0.75
N PHE A 78 -3.18 -21.76 0.56
CA PHE A 78 -3.22 -23.22 0.57
C PHE A 78 -2.08 -23.76 1.44
N GLY A 79 -2.37 -24.57 2.46
CA GLY A 79 -1.35 -25.15 3.35
C GLY A 79 -0.76 -26.44 2.79
N GLY A 80 -0.33 -26.42 1.53
CA GLY A 80 0.20 -27.58 0.82
C GLY A 80 0.82 -27.19 -0.52
N ASP A 81 1.10 -28.20 -1.34
CA ASP A 81 1.74 -28.01 -2.64
C ASP A 81 0.70 -27.66 -3.73
N LEU A 82 0.94 -26.59 -4.48
CA LEU A 82 0.11 -26.15 -5.60
C LEU A 82 0.84 -26.36 -6.93
N GLY A 83 0.13 -26.94 -7.90
CA GLY A 83 0.64 -27.11 -9.25
C GLY A 83 0.68 -25.78 -10.01
N ALA A 84 -0.43 -25.04 -10.01
CA ALA A 84 -0.50 -23.76 -10.73
C ALA A 84 -1.43 -22.75 -10.06
N VAL A 85 -1.06 -21.48 -10.11
CA VAL A 85 -1.94 -20.35 -9.81
C VAL A 85 -1.88 -19.35 -10.95
N VAL A 86 -3.04 -19.10 -11.58
CA VAL A 86 -3.23 -18.06 -12.60
C VAL A 86 -4.22 -17.04 -12.06
N GLN A 87 -3.83 -15.78 -12.02
CA GLN A 87 -4.65 -14.69 -11.52
C GLN A 87 -4.61 -13.51 -12.49
N ARG A 88 -5.79 -13.01 -12.86
CA ARG A 88 -5.97 -11.86 -13.76
C ARG A 88 -6.89 -10.85 -13.10
N PHE A 89 -6.43 -9.62 -12.98
CA PHE A 89 -7.27 -8.52 -12.51
C PHE A 89 -7.33 -7.39 -13.54
N HIS A 90 -8.57 -7.02 -13.86
CA HIS A 90 -8.97 -5.86 -14.65
C HIS A 90 -10.01 -5.06 -13.85
N GLY A 91 -10.06 -3.75 -14.01
CA GLY A 91 -10.98 -2.88 -13.25
C GLY A 91 -10.40 -2.19 -12.01
N GLU A 92 -11.27 -1.63 -11.16
CA GLU A 92 -10.87 -0.69 -10.11
C GLU A 92 -11.20 -1.21 -8.71
N GLN A 93 -10.22 -1.25 -7.80
CA GLN A 93 -10.45 -1.35 -6.36
C GLN A 93 -10.28 0.05 -5.74
N SER A 94 -11.30 0.57 -5.09
CA SER A 94 -11.28 1.89 -4.46
C SER A 94 -11.75 1.81 -3.01
N VAL A 95 -10.94 2.36 -2.10
CA VAL A 95 -11.31 2.57 -0.69
C VAL A 95 -11.34 4.06 -0.40
N SER A 96 -12.47 4.57 0.09
CA SER A 96 -12.61 5.97 0.49
C SER A 96 -13.06 6.08 1.94
N ASN A 97 -12.23 6.69 2.79
CA ASN A 97 -12.58 7.03 4.16
C ASN A 97 -12.61 8.57 4.28
N LEU A 98 -13.80 9.13 4.49
CA LEU A 98 -14.04 10.56 4.57
C LEU A 98 -14.53 10.94 5.96
N ALA A 99 -13.87 11.91 6.58
CA ALA A 99 -14.29 12.52 7.84
C ALA A 99 -14.32 14.05 7.69
N ALA A 100 -15.51 14.63 7.51
CA ALA A 100 -15.72 16.07 7.53
C ALA A 100 -16.22 16.47 8.93
N LEU A 101 -15.29 16.92 9.78
CA LEU A 101 -15.50 17.29 11.18
C LEU A 101 -15.20 18.79 11.38
N GLY A 102 -15.62 19.62 10.43
CA GLY A 102 -15.30 21.04 10.40
C GLY A 102 -15.82 21.81 11.61
N SER A 103 -16.88 21.36 12.28
CA SER A 103 -17.40 21.99 13.49
C SER A 103 -16.97 21.31 14.81
N TYR A 104 -16.11 20.30 14.76
CA TYR A 104 -15.78 19.46 15.93
C TYR A 104 -14.32 19.54 16.35
N SER A 105 -14.12 19.45 17.66
CA SER A 105 -12.82 19.15 18.23
C SER A 105 -12.63 17.64 18.34
N VAL A 106 -11.49 17.14 17.86
CA VAL A 106 -11.07 15.75 18.04
C VAL A 106 -10.07 15.71 19.20
N GLY A 107 -10.52 15.24 20.36
CA GLY A 107 -9.66 14.97 21.52
C GLY A 107 -9.32 13.49 21.70
N GLY A 108 -10.08 12.60 21.06
CA GLY A 108 -9.73 11.18 20.91
C GLY A 108 -8.85 10.90 19.69
N LEU A 109 -8.83 9.64 19.26
CA LEU A 109 -8.12 9.20 18.05
C LEU A 109 -9.08 9.08 16.86
N LEU A 110 -8.70 9.67 15.73
CA LEU A 110 -9.26 9.38 14.42
C LEU A 110 -8.35 8.39 13.69
N PHE A 111 -8.86 7.20 13.38
CA PHE A 111 -8.15 6.18 12.63
C PHE A 111 -8.85 5.88 11.30
N GLN A 112 -8.13 6.04 10.18
CA GLN A 112 -8.59 5.71 8.84
C GLN A 112 -7.64 4.70 8.22
N ASP A 113 -8.16 3.53 7.83
CA ASP A 113 -7.36 2.47 7.23
C ASP A 113 -8.01 1.97 5.94
N GLY A 114 -7.23 2.00 4.86
CA GLY A 114 -7.64 1.55 3.54
C GLY A 114 -6.70 0.46 3.03
N LYS A 115 -7.27 -0.60 2.47
CA LYS A 115 -6.49 -1.71 1.91
C LYS A 115 -7.08 -2.25 0.61
N ASN A 116 -6.28 -2.34 -0.44
CA ASN A 116 -6.62 -3.06 -1.67
C ASN A 116 -5.61 -4.18 -1.91
N VAL A 117 -6.11 -5.38 -2.19
CA VAL A 117 -5.29 -6.55 -2.55
C VAL A 117 -5.84 -7.17 -3.84
N ALA A 118 -4.97 -7.35 -4.83
CA ALA A 118 -5.28 -8.03 -6.08
C ALA A 118 -4.16 -9.01 -6.44
N GLY A 119 -4.50 -10.29 -6.62
CA GLY A 119 -3.52 -11.30 -7.03
C GLY A 119 -2.54 -11.63 -5.91
N MET A 120 -3.01 -12.35 -4.89
CA MET A 120 -2.18 -12.87 -3.81
C MET A 120 -2.24 -14.40 -3.81
N ALA A 121 -1.10 -15.05 -3.67
CA ALA A 121 -1.00 -16.51 -3.56
C ALA A 121 -0.03 -16.92 -2.46
N SER A 122 -0.44 -17.89 -1.64
CA SER A 122 0.39 -18.51 -0.60
C SER A 122 0.26 -20.03 -0.61
N ALA A 123 1.39 -20.73 -0.61
CA ALA A 123 1.50 -22.19 -0.64
C ALA A 123 2.76 -22.73 0.06
N ASP A 124 2.87 -24.04 0.27
CA ASP A 124 4.13 -24.66 0.72
C ASP A 124 5.14 -24.69 -0.42
N THR A 125 4.69 -25.19 -1.58
CA THR A 125 5.38 -25.08 -2.87
C THR A 125 4.41 -24.64 -3.96
N LEU A 126 4.93 -23.97 -4.98
CA LEU A 126 4.16 -23.53 -6.12
C LEU A 126 4.94 -23.80 -7.41
N ALA A 127 4.51 -24.78 -8.21
CA ALA A 127 5.25 -25.13 -9.42
C ALA A 127 5.14 -24.02 -10.49
N PHE A 128 3.97 -23.37 -10.60
CA PHE A 128 3.74 -22.28 -11.53
C PHE A 128 2.90 -21.15 -10.94
N ALA A 129 3.34 -19.90 -11.12
CA ALA A 129 2.58 -18.70 -10.74
C ALA A 129 2.49 -17.73 -11.93
N ASP A 130 1.30 -17.28 -12.28
CA ASP A 130 1.10 -16.29 -13.32
C ASP A 130 0.08 -15.24 -12.87
N GLN A 131 0.53 -14.02 -12.62
CA GLN A 131 -0.28 -12.94 -12.10
C GLN A 131 -0.25 -11.73 -13.03
N LEU A 132 -1.42 -11.24 -13.42
CA LEU A 132 -1.60 -10.05 -14.25
C LEU A 132 -2.44 -9.01 -13.52
N PHE A 133 -1.93 -7.78 -13.49
CA PHE A 133 -2.68 -6.56 -13.19
C PHE A 133 -2.74 -5.74 -14.48
N GLY A 134 -3.92 -5.71 -15.10
CA GLY A 134 -4.09 -5.21 -16.46
C GLY A 134 -3.89 -3.71 -16.63
N ALA A 135 -3.78 -3.26 -17.88
CA ALA A 135 -3.54 -1.86 -18.24
C ALA A 135 -4.65 -0.90 -17.77
N ASP A 136 -5.86 -1.41 -17.58
CA ASP A 136 -7.02 -0.71 -17.06
C ASP A 136 -7.17 -0.82 -15.54
N ALA A 137 -6.34 -1.64 -14.89
CA ALA A 137 -6.48 -1.95 -13.48
C ALA A 137 -6.01 -0.79 -12.58
N ARG A 138 -6.78 -0.53 -11.52
CA ARG A 138 -6.53 0.57 -10.59
C ARG A 138 -6.74 0.15 -9.15
N GLN A 139 -5.83 0.54 -8.28
CA GLN A 139 -5.98 0.45 -6.83
C GLN A 139 -5.87 1.85 -6.24
N LEU A 140 -6.98 2.36 -5.72
CA LEU A 140 -7.11 3.73 -5.23
C LEU A 140 -7.48 3.69 -3.74
N ILE A 141 -6.73 4.42 -2.92
CA ILE A 141 -7.05 4.64 -1.50
C ILE A 141 -7.08 6.13 -1.24
N PHE A 142 -8.21 6.60 -0.72
CA PHE A 142 -8.41 8.00 -0.37
C PHE A 142 -8.85 8.10 1.09
N ASN A 143 -7.93 8.45 1.97
CA ASN A 143 -8.22 8.79 3.36
C ASN A 143 -8.19 10.31 3.49
N ASN A 144 -9.35 10.92 3.77
CA ASN A 144 -9.46 12.36 3.94
C ASN A 144 -10.11 12.70 5.29
N ALA A 145 -9.53 13.67 5.97
CA ALA A 145 -10.06 14.24 7.19
C ALA A 145 -9.98 15.76 7.16
N GLU A 146 -11.07 16.43 7.50
CA GLU A 146 -11.16 17.87 7.74
C GLU A 146 -11.58 18.08 9.19
N ILE A 147 -10.77 18.78 9.99
CA ILE A 147 -11.02 18.93 11.43
C ILE A 147 -10.84 20.38 11.83
N ALA A 148 -11.73 20.88 12.69
CA ALA A 148 -11.61 22.23 13.21
C ALA A 148 -10.40 22.39 14.15
N TYR A 149 -10.35 21.55 15.19
CA TYR A 149 -9.31 21.60 16.22
C TYR A 149 -8.91 20.18 16.65
N LEU A 150 -7.60 19.92 16.68
CA LEU A 150 -7.04 18.61 17.04
C LEU A 150 -6.31 18.70 18.38
N SER A 151 -6.80 17.98 19.38
CA SER A 151 -6.08 17.80 20.66
C SER A 151 -5.63 16.36 20.93
N GLY A 152 -6.23 15.39 20.22
CA GLY A 152 -5.85 13.97 20.27
C GLY A 152 -4.94 13.57 19.11
N GLY A 153 -5.34 12.59 18.30
CA GLY A 153 -4.51 12.12 17.20
C GLY A 153 -5.25 11.72 15.94
N VAL A 154 -4.56 11.81 14.81
CA VAL A 154 -5.03 11.34 13.49
C VAL A 154 -4.03 10.33 12.97
N SER A 155 -4.52 9.15 12.59
CA SER A 155 -3.73 8.12 11.91
C SER A 155 -4.45 7.71 10.63
N GLN A 156 -3.78 7.92 9.49
CA GLN A 156 -4.27 7.56 8.17
C GLN A 156 -3.30 6.55 7.55
N ARG A 157 -3.82 5.38 7.19
CA ARG A 157 -3.05 4.32 6.55
C ARG A 157 -3.70 3.89 5.25
N GLY A 158 -2.90 3.75 4.20
CA GLY A 158 -3.32 3.17 2.93
C GLY A 158 -2.31 2.15 2.42
N SER A 159 -2.78 0.99 1.97
CA SER A 159 -1.95 -0.08 1.42
C SER A 159 -2.57 -0.70 0.17
N ASN A 160 -1.88 -0.57 -0.96
CA ASN A 160 -2.21 -1.28 -2.19
C ASN A 160 -1.21 -2.43 -2.40
N THR A 161 -1.71 -3.61 -2.73
CA THR A 161 -0.87 -4.77 -3.07
C THR A 161 -1.39 -5.42 -4.35
N ALA A 162 -0.53 -5.54 -5.34
CA ALA A 162 -0.78 -6.21 -6.61
C ALA A 162 0.29 -7.28 -6.86
N ASN A 163 -0.13 -8.47 -7.28
CA ASN A 163 0.74 -9.59 -7.66
C ASN A 163 1.75 -9.95 -6.54
N MET A 164 1.27 -10.58 -5.48
CA MET A 164 2.12 -11.11 -4.40
C MET A 164 2.09 -12.64 -4.42
N VAL A 165 3.26 -13.26 -4.41
CA VAL A 165 3.42 -14.72 -4.25
C VAL A 165 4.34 -14.98 -3.08
N THR A 166 3.90 -15.86 -2.18
CA THR A 166 4.72 -16.38 -1.09
C THR A 166 4.67 -17.89 -1.11
N ALA A 167 5.81 -18.56 -1.13
CA ALA A 167 5.89 -19.99 -0.86
C ALA A 167 6.82 -20.23 0.32
N GLU A 168 6.54 -21.24 1.14
CA GLU A 168 7.46 -21.57 2.24
C GLU A 168 8.77 -22.16 1.69
N ARG A 169 8.68 -23.12 0.76
CA ARG A 169 9.84 -23.90 0.31
C ARG A 169 10.32 -23.54 -1.09
N ALA A 170 9.41 -23.51 -2.06
CA ALA A 170 9.82 -23.36 -3.46
C ALA A 170 8.75 -22.73 -4.36
N ILE A 171 9.23 -21.91 -5.31
CA ILE A 171 8.49 -21.48 -6.48
C ILE A 171 9.25 -21.98 -7.71
N GLY A 172 8.60 -22.74 -8.59
CA GLY A 172 9.19 -23.19 -9.84
C GLY A 172 9.34 -22.04 -10.83
N THR A 173 8.36 -21.89 -11.71
CA THR A 173 8.32 -20.78 -12.68
C THR A 173 7.28 -19.74 -12.29
N ALA A 174 7.65 -18.47 -12.35
CA ALA A 174 6.71 -17.39 -12.07
C ALA A 174 6.75 -16.26 -13.10
N SER A 175 5.57 -15.78 -13.49
CA SER A 175 5.34 -14.57 -14.25
C SER A 175 4.50 -13.59 -13.44
N GLN A 176 4.99 -12.37 -13.23
CA GLN A 176 4.22 -11.31 -12.59
C GLN A 176 4.26 -10.07 -13.49
N THR A 177 3.10 -9.64 -13.96
CA THR A 177 2.98 -8.53 -14.91
C THR A 177 2.03 -7.47 -14.37
N ILE A 178 2.50 -6.24 -14.30
CA ILE A 178 1.69 -5.03 -14.13
C ILE A 178 1.84 -4.26 -15.44
N GLU A 179 0.76 -4.05 -16.17
CA GLU A 179 0.79 -3.49 -17.52
C GLU A 179 0.88 -1.95 -17.55
N LEU A 180 1.24 -1.41 -18.72
CA LEU A 180 1.30 0.03 -18.94
C LEU A 180 -0.09 0.65 -18.85
N GLY A 181 -0.25 1.66 -18.00
CA GLY A 181 -1.53 2.31 -17.72
C GLY A 181 -2.17 1.90 -16.39
N ALA A 182 -1.67 0.83 -15.76
CA ALA A 182 -2.06 0.44 -14.42
C ALA A 182 -1.66 1.50 -13.39
N VAL A 183 -2.49 1.70 -12.36
CA VAL A 183 -2.23 2.68 -11.30
C VAL A 183 -2.43 2.10 -9.91
N GLN A 184 -1.44 2.31 -9.03
CA GLN A 184 -1.60 2.16 -7.59
C GLN A 184 -1.40 3.53 -6.93
N ARG A 185 -2.44 4.03 -6.25
CA ARG A 185 -2.44 5.36 -5.63
C ARG A 185 -2.97 5.32 -4.20
N VAL A 186 -2.24 5.94 -3.29
CA VAL A 186 -2.64 6.21 -1.91
C VAL A 186 -2.58 7.71 -1.69
N ASP A 187 -3.70 8.32 -1.32
CA ASP A 187 -3.76 9.70 -0.83
C ASP A 187 -4.26 9.68 0.62
N ASN A 188 -3.41 10.14 1.53
CA ASN A 188 -3.75 10.47 2.91
C ASN A 188 -3.73 11.99 3.03
N VAL A 189 -4.89 12.61 3.24
CA VAL A 189 -5.05 14.06 3.28
C VAL A 189 -5.68 14.46 4.61
N LEU A 190 -5.07 15.45 5.26
CA LEU A 190 -5.60 16.06 6.48
C LEU A 190 -5.61 17.58 6.35
N HIS A 191 -6.76 18.20 6.58
CA HIS A 191 -6.92 19.65 6.71
C HIS A 191 -7.27 20.00 8.16
N LEU A 192 -6.49 20.87 8.80
CA LEU A 192 -6.76 21.40 10.14
C LEU A 192 -7.04 22.91 10.09
N ALA A 193 -8.24 23.30 10.54
CA ALA A 193 -8.72 24.69 10.51
C ALA A 193 -8.10 25.60 11.58
N ALA A 194 -7.66 25.02 12.71
CA ALA A 194 -7.08 25.72 13.84
C ALA A 194 -5.93 24.89 14.45
N MET A 195 -5.29 25.44 15.49
CA MET A 195 -4.15 24.82 16.19
C MET A 195 -4.32 23.31 16.43
N ALA A 196 -3.32 22.52 16.06
CA ALA A 196 -3.10 21.25 16.74
C ALA A 196 -2.53 21.56 18.13
N SER A 197 -3.06 20.95 19.19
CA SER A 197 -2.44 21.05 20.51
C SER A 197 -0.99 20.56 20.44
N VAL A 198 -0.14 21.01 21.37
CA VAL A 198 1.26 20.53 21.43
C VAL A 198 1.32 18.99 21.59
N ASP A 199 0.30 18.40 22.22
CA ASP A 199 0.18 16.96 22.43
C ASP A 199 -0.43 16.21 21.24
N ALA A 200 -0.88 16.93 20.21
CA ALA A 200 -1.51 16.31 19.05
C ALA A 200 -0.49 15.49 18.25
N TYR A 201 -0.93 14.33 17.76
CA TYR A 201 -0.10 13.45 16.93
C TYR A 201 -0.79 13.12 15.61
N ILE A 202 -0.11 13.41 14.51
CA ILE A 202 -0.56 13.13 13.14
C ILE A 202 0.38 12.11 12.53
N SER A 203 -0.20 11.08 11.96
CA SER A 203 0.53 9.95 11.40
C SER A 203 -0.09 9.54 10.07
N GLN A 204 0.68 9.60 8.99
CA GLN A 204 0.23 9.23 7.65
C GLN A 204 1.19 8.20 7.03
N TYR A 205 0.66 7.03 6.70
CA TYR A 205 1.40 5.93 6.10
C TYR A 205 0.76 5.51 4.78
N GLY A 206 1.51 5.56 3.69
CA GLY A 206 1.05 5.10 2.38
C GLY A 206 2.02 4.10 1.75
N GLU A 207 1.50 2.98 1.26
CA GLU A 207 2.31 1.88 0.73
C GLU A 207 1.70 1.34 -0.57
N ASN A 208 2.51 1.25 -1.64
CA ASN A 208 2.18 0.50 -2.85
C ASN A 208 3.19 -0.63 -3.04
N TYR A 209 2.69 -1.85 -3.15
CA TYR A 209 3.47 -3.03 -3.51
C TYR A 209 2.93 -3.59 -4.82
N GLY A 210 3.81 -3.69 -5.81
CA GLY A 210 3.57 -4.35 -7.08
C GLY A 210 4.63 -5.43 -7.27
N ASN A 211 4.22 -6.56 -7.83
CA ASN A 211 5.06 -7.73 -8.07
C ASN A 211 5.99 -7.99 -6.88
N VAL A 212 5.52 -8.75 -5.90
CA VAL A 212 6.33 -9.19 -4.76
C VAL A 212 6.42 -10.71 -4.74
N MET A 213 7.61 -11.23 -4.46
CA MET A 213 7.86 -12.66 -4.40
C MET A 213 8.75 -13.00 -3.21
N GLN A 214 8.34 -14.01 -2.45
CA GLN A 214 9.12 -14.52 -1.33
C GLN A 214 9.05 -16.04 -1.30
N SER A 215 10.21 -16.70 -1.24
CA SER A 215 10.31 -18.16 -1.11
C SER A 215 11.74 -18.53 -0.73
N ASP A 216 11.97 -19.69 -0.11
CA ASP A 216 13.35 -20.17 0.11
C ASP A 216 14.08 -20.41 -1.21
N THR A 217 13.40 -21.01 -2.19
CA THR A 217 13.94 -21.27 -3.53
C THR A 217 13.01 -20.74 -4.61
N VAL A 218 13.59 -20.17 -5.67
CA VAL A 218 12.89 -19.77 -6.90
C VAL A 218 13.67 -20.28 -8.11
N ASP A 219 13.08 -21.13 -8.95
CA ASP A 219 13.81 -21.66 -10.11
C ASP A 219 13.95 -20.60 -11.20
N SER A 220 12.84 -19.99 -11.62
CA SER A 220 12.85 -18.89 -12.58
C SER A 220 11.71 -17.89 -12.38
N ALA A 221 11.98 -16.62 -12.60
CA ALA A 221 10.96 -15.57 -12.55
C ALA A 221 11.12 -14.53 -13.68
N THR A 222 10.01 -14.17 -14.32
CA THR A 222 9.92 -13.02 -15.23
C THR A 222 8.95 -12.01 -14.66
N ARG A 223 9.40 -10.78 -14.48
CA ARG A 223 8.65 -9.76 -13.75
C ARG A 223 8.68 -8.45 -14.51
N ILE A 224 7.50 -7.99 -14.90
CA ILE A 224 7.33 -6.79 -15.70
C ILE A 224 6.46 -5.82 -14.89
N PHE A 225 6.99 -4.64 -14.61
CA PHE A 225 6.22 -3.57 -13.99
C PHE A 225 6.16 -2.38 -14.95
N ALA A 226 4.99 -2.08 -15.47
CA ALA A 226 4.79 -1.04 -16.46
C ALA A 226 3.90 0.15 -15.97
N GLY A 227 3.43 0.11 -14.72
CA GLY A 227 2.43 1.05 -14.19
C GLY A 227 2.98 2.28 -13.44
N ASP A 228 2.08 3.00 -12.79
CA ASP A 228 2.40 4.13 -11.90
C ASP A 228 2.12 3.78 -10.43
N GLN A 229 3.06 4.15 -9.55
CA GLN A 229 2.90 4.04 -8.10
C GLN A 229 3.01 5.41 -7.44
N ILE A 230 1.95 5.83 -6.76
CA ILE A 230 1.82 7.17 -6.21
C ILE A 230 1.41 7.07 -4.75
N VAL A 231 2.19 7.70 -3.86
CA VAL A 231 1.82 7.91 -2.46
C VAL A 231 1.86 9.40 -2.17
N HIS A 232 0.74 9.95 -1.72
CA HIS A 232 0.63 11.32 -1.24
C HIS A 232 0.20 11.33 0.22
N ASN A 233 1.04 11.89 1.07
CA ASN A 233 0.73 12.22 2.45
C ASN A 233 0.77 13.74 2.57
N VAL A 234 -0.38 14.36 2.77
CA VAL A 234 -0.52 15.82 2.80
C VAL A 234 -1.22 16.24 4.09
N VAL A 235 -0.61 17.18 4.80
CA VAL A 235 -1.22 17.88 5.92
C VAL A 235 -1.26 19.37 5.60
N THR A 236 -2.42 20.01 5.77
CA THR A 236 -2.57 21.46 5.64
C THR A 236 -2.97 22.03 6.99
N LEU A 237 -2.22 23.02 7.47
CA LEU A 237 -2.43 23.70 8.74
C LEU A 237 -2.79 25.17 8.50
N GLU A 238 -3.95 25.62 8.96
CA GLU A 238 -4.35 27.03 8.91
C GLU A 238 -3.70 27.89 10.03
N GLU A 239 -3.02 27.26 10.99
CA GLU A 239 -2.19 27.94 12.00
C GLU A 239 -0.83 27.24 12.22
N LEU A 240 0.21 27.98 12.62
CA LEU A 240 1.61 27.51 12.70
C LEU A 240 1.96 26.61 13.90
N SER A 241 0.99 26.08 14.64
CA SER A 241 1.25 25.15 15.74
C SER A 241 0.98 23.71 15.32
N ALA A 242 2.02 23.01 14.89
CA ALA A 242 1.96 21.57 14.76
C ALA A 242 2.32 20.92 16.11
N GLY A 243 1.51 19.94 16.52
CA GLY A 243 2.01 18.85 17.34
C GLY A 243 3.03 18.02 16.56
N ARG A 244 3.19 16.74 16.87
CA ARG A 244 4.13 15.88 16.13
C ARG A 244 3.48 15.33 14.86
N ILE A 245 4.16 15.46 13.71
CA ILE A 245 3.74 14.92 12.41
C ILE A 245 4.75 13.87 11.95
N ASP A 246 4.26 12.69 11.63
CA ASP A 246 5.03 11.59 11.05
C ASP A 246 4.40 11.16 9.72
N GLN A 247 5.13 11.31 8.62
CA GLN A 247 4.68 10.88 7.29
C GLN A 247 5.68 9.87 6.71
N ARG A 248 5.15 8.77 6.21
CA ARG A 248 5.95 7.77 5.52
C ARG A 248 5.24 7.27 4.27
N GLY A 249 6.01 7.18 3.19
CA GLY A 249 5.53 6.62 1.94
C GLY A 249 6.50 5.61 1.35
N VAL A 250 5.96 4.52 0.82
CA VAL A 250 6.74 3.42 0.24
C VAL A 250 6.13 3.00 -1.09
N ASN A 251 6.96 2.89 -2.13
CA ASN A 251 6.60 2.24 -3.39
C ASN A 251 7.60 1.13 -3.70
N VAL A 252 7.09 -0.06 -4.02
CA VAL A 252 7.90 -1.21 -4.46
C VAL A 252 7.29 -1.74 -5.76
N ALA A 253 8.03 -1.62 -6.87
CA ALA A 253 7.55 -2.04 -8.19
C ALA A 253 7.88 -3.51 -8.50
N ASN A 254 9.04 -4.00 -8.05
CA ASN A 254 9.48 -5.37 -8.25
C ASN A 254 10.44 -5.74 -7.12
N MET A 255 10.06 -6.69 -6.26
CA MET A 255 10.94 -7.18 -5.17
C MET A 255 10.88 -8.70 -5.01
N ILE A 256 12.02 -9.38 -5.14
CA ILE A 256 12.13 -10.80 -4.81
C ILE A 256 13.05 -10.97 -3.60
N GLN A 257 12.64 -11.83 -2.67
CA GLN A 257 13.47 -12.27 -1.57
C GLN A 257 13.53 -13.80 -1.58
N SER A 258 14.72 -14.35 -1.64
CA SER A 258 14.92 -15.80 -1.64
C SER A 258 16.31 -16.20 -1.15
N SER A 259 16.48 -17.41 -0.63
CA SER A 259 17.83 -17.93 -0.34
C SER A 259 18.53 -18.42 -1.60
N ARG A 260 17.75 -18.88 -2.59
CA ARG A 260 18.27 -19.39 -3.87
C ARG A 260 17.38 -18.96 -5.03
N ILE A 261 18.00 -18.42 -6.08
CA ILE A 261 17.32 -18.03 -7.32
C ILE A 261 18.11 -18.62 -8.49
N GLY A 262 17.45 -19.36 -9.39
CA GLY A 262 18.07 -19.88 -10.60
C GLY A 262 18.26 -18.78 -11.65
N SER A 263 17.17 -18.30 -12.23
CA SER A 263 17.18 -17.15 -13.15
C SER A 263 16.10 -16.12 -12.82
N ILE A 264 16.40 -14.86 -13.04
CA ILE A 264 15.41 -13.79 -12.93
C ILE A 264 15.60 -12.72 -14.00
N THR A 265 14.49 -12.34 -14.62
CA THR A 265 14.38 -11.18 -15.50
C THR A 265 13.40 -10.18 -14.86
N GLN A 266 13.86 -8.95 -14.59
CA GLN A 266 13.01 -7.86 -14.10
C GLN A 266 13.09 -6.66 -15.04
N ILE A 267 11.94 -6.24 -15.55
CA ILE A 267 11.81 -5.07 -16.43
C ILE A 267 10.85 -4.11 -15.79
N SER A 268 11.26 -2.86 -15.64
CA SER A 268 10.40 -1.79 -15.12
C SER A 268 10.37 -0.59 -16.05
N VAL A 269 9.17 -0.14 -16.43
CA VAL A 269 8.90 1.08 -17.21
C VAL A 269 7.72 1.83 -16.60
N GLY A 270 7.76 3.13 -16.31
CA GLY A 270 6.66 3.80 -15.61
C GLY A 270 7.17 4.74 -14.52
N THR A 271 6.38 5.07 -13.50
CA THR A 271 6.79 6.08 -12.50
C THR A 271 6.54 5.69 -11.05
N GLN A 272 7.45 6.08 -10.15
CA GLN A 272 7.17 6.11 -8.70
C GLN A 272 7.21 7.55 -8.20
N SER A 273 6.22 7.93 -7.40
CA SER A 273 6.21 9.19 -6.68
C SER A 273 5.79 8.97 -5.23
N VAL A 274 6.59 9.52 -4.31
CA VAL A 274 6.21 9.65 -2.90
C VAL A 274 6.27 11.10 -2.51
N ILE A 275 5.14 11.67 -2.10
CA ILE A 275 5.01 13.06 -1.71
C ILE A 275 4.61 13.11 -0.24
N ASN A 276 5.53 13.54 0.62
CA ASN A 276 5.23 13.89 2.00
C ASN A 276 5.32 15.40 2.15
N GLN A 277 4.21 16.07 2.40
CA GLN A 277 4.14 17.52 2.49
C GLN A 277 3.30 17.97 3.69
N VAL A 278 3.78 19.04 4.33
CA VAL A 278 3.06 19.77 5.35
C VAL A 278 3.02 21.22 4.92
N PHE A 279 1.82 21.76 4.73
CA PHE A 279 1.60 23.16 4.35
C PHE A 279 1.16 23.97 5.56
N GLY A 280 1.70 25.18 5.68
CA GLY A 280 1.25 26.16 6.65
C GLY A 280 0.18 27.11 6.08
N PRO A 281 -0.21 28.14 6.84
CA PRO A 281 -1.39 28.99 6.56
C PRO A 281 -1.32 29.75 5.23
N ASN A 282 -0.10 30.02 4.75
CA ASN A 282 0.13 30.79 3.52
C ASN A 282 0.44 29.88 2.32
N GLY A 283 0.17 28.57 2.44
CA GLY A 283 0.55 27.56 1.45
C GLY A 283 2.05 27.27 1.38
N GLN A 284 2.84 27.79 2.32
CA GLN A 284 4.28 27.54 2.41
C GLN A 284 4.55 26.13 2.95
N LEU A 285 5.55 25.45 2.41
CA LEU A 285 5.99 24.16 2.94
C LEU A 285 6.65 24.35 4.31
N LEU A 286 6.21 23.57 5.30
CA LEU A 286 6.76 23.58 6.65
C LEU A 286 7.78 22.45 6.83
N THR A 287 8.87 22.76 7.52
CA THR A 287 9.89 21.81 7.97
C THR A 287 10.27 22.12 9.42
N GLY A 288 10.76 21.13 10.16
CA GLY A 288 11.19 21.31 11.55
C GLY A 288 11.25 19.98 12.31
N ASP A 289 11.79 20.01 13.52
CA ASP A 289 12.07 18.80 14.32
C ASP A 289 10.81 18.00 14.68
N ASN A 290 9.64 18.65 14.71
CA ASN A 290 8.35 18.00 14.96
C ASN A 290 7.74 17.36 13.70
N ILE A 291 8.37 17.50 12.54
CA ILE A 291 7.93 16.96 11.25
C ILE A 291 8.95 15.92 10.78
N VAL A 292 8.60 14.65 10.96
CA VAL A 292 9.39 13.51 10.50
C VAL A 292 8.78 13.00 9.20
N GLN A 293 9.60 12.89 8.16
CA GLN A 293 9.17 12.43 6.85
C GLN A 293 10.17 11.43 6.30
N SER A 294 9.70 10.26 5.90
CA SER A 294 10.50 9.21 5.27
C SER A 294 9.86 8.73 3.97
N THR A 295 10.69 8.47 2.96
CA THR A 295 10.22 8.04 1.64
C THR A 295 11.11 6.92 1.12
N ASP A 296 10.51 5.83 0.62
CA ASP A 296 11.25 4.70 0.07
C ASP A 296 10.68 4.33 -1.31
N ASN A 297 11.47 4.47 -2.36
CA ASN A 297 11.13 4.03 -3.72
C ASN A 297 12.07 2.89 -4.13
N MET A 298 11.53 1.73 -4.49
CA MET A 298 12.28 0.53 -4.85
C MET A 298 11.80 -0.06 -6.18
N VAL A 299 12.74 -0.22 -7.12
CA VAL A 299 12.51 -0.78 -8.46
C VAL A 299 13.51 -1.90 -8.69
N ASN A 300 13.03 -3.07 -9.10
CA ASN A 300 13.88 -4.24 -9.43
C ASN A 300 14.89 -4.58 -8.32
N VAL A 301 14.39 -4.92 -7.14
CA VAL A 301 15.22 -5.35 -6.01
C VAL A 301 15.22 -6.87 -5.93
N THR A 302 16.42 -7.46 -5.92
CA THR A 302 16.65 -8.86 -5.62
C THR A 302 17.41 -8.98 -4.30
N ILE A 303 16.86 -9.69 -3.34
CA ILE A 303 17.48 -9.95 -2.04
C ILE A 303 17.76 -11.45 -1.92
N LEU A 304 19.05 -11.80 -1.88
CA LEU A 304 19.50 -13.13 -1.53
C LEU A 304 19.77 -13.20 -0.03
N THR A 305 19.04 -14.06 0.67
CA THR A 305 19.27 -14.34 2.09
C THR A 305 20.21 -15.53 2.26
N ALA A 306 20.82 -15.65 3.44
CA ALA A 306 21.66 -16.79 3.75
C ALA A 306 20.80 -18.07 3.70
N PRO A 307 21.24 -19.12 2.99
CA PRO A 307 20.52 -20.39 2.98
C PRO A 307 20.58 -21.05 4.36
N ASP A 308 19.58 -21.85 4.69
CA ASP A 308 19.58 -22.72 5.86
C ASP A 308 20.59 -23.88 5.63
N GLY A 309 21.88 -23.59 5.82
CA GLY A 309 22.97 -24.55 5.69
C GLY A 309 24.26 -23.96 5.12
N ASN A 310 25.38 -24.68 5.31
CA ASN A 310 26.68 -24.26 4.82
C ASN A 310 26.90 -24.73 3.37
N ASN A 311 26.86 -23.76 2.45
CA ASN A 311 27.23 -23.79 1.02
C ASN A 311 26.06 -23.94 0.05
N ASP A 312 25.66 -22.81 -0.54
CA ASP A 312 25.04 -22.80 -1.87
C ASP A 312 26.06 -22.26 -2.90
N ASN A 313 26.41 -23.10 -3.87
CA ASN A 313 27.28 -22.78 -5.00
C ASN A 313 26.46 -22.51 -6.29
N GLY A 314 25.14 -22.31 -6.17
CA GLY A 314 24.25 -22.01 -7.28
C GLY A 314 24.68 -20.77 -8.07
N LEU A 315 24.58 -20.87 -9.39
CA LEU A 315 24.74 -19.71 -10.28
C LEU A 315 23.44 -18.91 -10.24
N LEU A 316 23.53 -17.64 -9.84
CA LEU A 316 22.45 -16.68 -9.99
C LEU A 316 22.59 -15.97 -11.34
N SER A 317 21.58 -16.08 -12.21
CA SER A 317 21.46 -15.27 -13.42
C SER A 317 20.41 -14.18 -13.21
N VAL A 318 20.84 -12.91 -13.24
CA VAL A 318 19.97 -11.74 -13.05
C VAL A 318 20.07 -10.84 -14.27
N GLU A 319 18.93 -10.57 -14.90
CA GLU A 319 18.76 -9.55 -15.91
C GLU A 319 17.78 -8.49 -15.38
N GLN A 320 18.24 -7.24 -15.27
CA GLN A 320 17.43 -6.14 -14.75
C GLN A 320 17.52 -4.94 -15.70
N SER A 321 16.37 -4.38 -16.05
CA SER A 321 16.25 -3.13 -16.82
C SER A 321 15.21 -2.21 -16.18
N ALA A 322 15.56 -0.93 -16.04
CA ALA A 322 14.68 0.08 -15.48
C ALA A 322 14.78 1.39 -16.27
N ASP A 323 13.67 1.78 -16.90
CA ASP A 323 13.40 3.14 -17.37
C ASP A 323 12.25 3.69 -16.52
N PHE A 324 12.58 4.02 -15.26
CA PHE A 324 11.59 4.22 -14.20
C PHE A 324 11.89 5.50 -13.41
N PRO A 325 11.40 6.67 -13.86
CA PRO A 325 11.51 7.90 -13.08
C PRO A 325 10.97 7.75 -11.65
N GLN A 326 11.82 8.07 -10.68
CA GLN A 326 11.47 8.10 -9.25
C GLN A 326 11.52 9.55 -8.75
N SER A 327 10.49 9.96 -8.01
CA SER A 327 10.44 11.26 -7.34
C SER A 327 10.08 11.11 -5.87
N MET A 328 10.68 11.95 -5.03
CA MET A 328 10.37 12.01 -3.60
C MET A 328 10.36 13.44 -3.09
N THR A 329 9.46 13.73 -2.15
CA THR A 329 9.54 14.93 -1.31
C THR A 329 9.44 14.51 0.16
N GLY A 330 10.33 15.03 1.00
CA GLY A 330 10.42 14.71 2.41
C GLY A 330 11.81 15.00 3.00
N ASN A 331 11.91 14.99 4.33
CA ASN A 331 13.17 15.25 5.04
C ASN A 331 14.20 14.11 4.95
N SER A 332 13.76 12.87 4.69
CA SER A 332 14.63 11.71 4.49
C SER A 332 14.04 10.74 3.47
N GLY A 333 14.90 9.97 2.81
CA GLY A 333 14.43 8.88 1.97
C GLY A 333 15.50 8.19 1.12
N SER A 334 15.06 7.14 0.45
CA SER A 334 15.87 6.27 -0.39
C SER A 334 15.21 6.05 -1.75
N GLN A 335 16.03 6.06 -2.79
CA GLN A 335 15.66 5.70 -4.16
C GLN A 335 16.58 4.57 -4.60
N THR A 336 16.00 3.39 -4.79
CA THR A 336 16.70 2.18 -5.22
C THR A 336 16.18 1.79 -6.59
N GLY A 337 17.07 1.81 -7.58
CA GLY A 337 16.84 1.20 -8.90
C GLY A 337 17.28 -0.27 -8.88
N ASN A 338 17.68 -0.80 -10.04
CA ASN A 338 18.19 -2.17 -10.19
C ASN A 338 19.22 -2.50 -9.10
N ALA A 339 18.87 -3.43 -8.22
CA ALA A 339 19.71 -3.80 -7.08
C ALA A 339 19.69 -5.32 -6.86
N VAL A 340 20.86 -5.84 -6.49
CA VAL A 340 21.04 -7.20 -5.97
C VAL A 340 21.75 -7.08 -4.63
N VAL A 341 21.08 -7.49 -3.56
CA VAL A 341 21.63 -7.52 -2.21
C VAL A 341 21.90 -8.98 -1.85
N ILE A 342 23.14 -9.29 -1.48
CA ILE A 342 23.56 -10.65 -1.13
C ILE A 342 23.96 -10.65 0.33
N ASN A 343 23.16 -11.31 1.16
CA ASN A 343 23.48 -11.60 2.55
C ASN A 343 23.84 -13.09 2.65
N ARG A 344 25.07 -13.39 3.04
CA ARG A 344 25.62 -14.75 3.15
C ARG A 344 26.26 -14.95 4.50
#